data_AF-A0A2V9MVT7-F1
#
_entry.id   AF-A0A2V9MVT7-F1
#
_cell.length_a   1.000
_cell.length_b   1.000
_cell.length_c   1.000
_cell.angle_alpha   90.00
_cell.angle_beta   90.00
_cell.angle_gamma   90.00
#
_symmetry.space_group_name_H-M   'P 1'
#
loop_
_entity.id
_entity.type
_entity.pdbx_description
1 polymer ?
#
loop_
_entity_poly.entity_id
_entity_poly.type
_entity_poly.pdbx_seq_one_letter_code
_entity_poly.pdbx_strand_id
1 'polypeptide(L)'
;MASPGVGLSNNTQSSITNLVEQKLRAERAVKAGASWFLMVGVLSLVNSVLSMSGAGIRFIFGLGIAQFVDALARQAGQSGFALSLIINGCAAGVFVLFWNFARKGEHWAFLVGIGLYAMDALVMLMSHDILAVAFHGYALYRIYRGMNGIRALKQFESQLQPAGAPIQPR
;
A
#
# COMPACT_ATOMS: atom_id res chain seq x y z
N MET A 1 -44.58 -22.48 27.00
CA MET A 1 -44.61 -21.32 26.08
C MET A 1 -43.36 -21.42 25.21
N ALA A 2 -43.48 -21.91 23.97
CA ALA A 2 -42.35 -22.13 23.08
C ALA A 2 -42.09 -20.85 22.27
N SER A 3 -40.88 -20.30 22.37
CA SER A 3 -40.43 -19.19 21.51
C SER A 3 -40.45 -19.64 20.04
N PRO A 4 -41.01 -18.86 19.10
CA PRO A 4 -40.88 -19.16 17.69
C PRO A 4 -39.43 -18.88 17.28
N GLY A 5 -38.64 -19.93 17.11
CA GLY A 5 -37.35 -19.84 16.45
C GLY A 5 -37.59 -19.41 15.01
N VAL A 6 -37.22 -18.17 14.67
CA VAL A 6 -37.19 -17.69 13.29
C VAL A 6 -36.08 -18.44 12.56
N GLY A 7 -36.42 -19.62 12.02
CA GLY A 7 -35.55 -20.37 11.14
C GLY A 7 -35.42 -19.60 9.83
N LEU A 8 -34.26 -18.97 9.60
CA LEU A 8 -33.91 -18.43 8.30
C LEU A 8 -33.96 -19.56 7.27
N SER A 9 -34.61 -19.34 6.12
CA SER A 9 -34.66 -20.35 5.07
C SER A 9 -33.24 -20.72 4.59
N ASN A 10 -33.00 -21.97 4.20
CA ASN A 10 -31.69 -22.44 3.71
C ASN A 10 -31.14 -21.54 2.57
N ASN A 11 -32.01 -20.95 1.75
CA ASN A 11 -31.66 -20.02 0.68
C ASN A 11 -31.18 -18.66 1.20
N THR A 12 -31.77 -18.15 2.27
CA THR A 12 -31.32 -16.90 2.90
C THR A 12 -29.95 -17.09 3.55
N GLN A 13 -29.75 -18.20 4.25
CA GLN A 13 -28.48 -18.49 4.93
C GLN A 13 -27.32 -18.73 3.94
N SER A 14 -27.57 -19.42 2.83
CA SER A 14 -26.57 -19.57 1.76
C SER A 14 -26.23 -18.23 1.08
N SER A 15 -27.22 -17.35 0.85
CA SER A 15 -26.98 -16.02 0.26
C SER A 15 -26.11 -15.12 1.16
N ILE A 16 -26.37 -15.08 2.47
CA ILE A 16 -25.57 -14.30 3.43
C ILE A 16 -24.14 -14.85 3.49
N THR A 17 -23.97 -16.18 3.50
CA THR A 17 -22.66 -16.82 3.52
C THR A 17 -21.85 -16.45 2.28
N ASN A 18 -22.47 -16.49 1.10
CA ASN A 18 -21.85 -16.05 -0.16
C ASN A 18 -21.44 -14.56 -0.13
N LEU A 19 -22.27 -13.68 0.43
CA LEU A 19 -21.95 -12.25 0.55
C LEU A 19 -20.78 -11.99 1.51
N VAL A 20 -20.74 -12.67 2.65
CA VAL A 20 -19.63 -12.59 3.60
C VAL A 20 -18.33 -13.07 2.96
N GLU A 21 -18.37 -14.18 2.23
CA GLU A 21 -17.19 -14.69 1.53
C GLU A 21 -16.69 -13.71 0.45
N GLN A 22 -17.60 -13.13 -0.33
CA GLN A 22 -17.26 -12.12 -1.34
C GLN A 22 -16.66 -10.86 -0.71
N LYS A 23 -17.22 -10.37 0.41
CA LYS A 23 -16.63 -9.27 1.18
C LYS A 23 -15.20 -9.61 1.62
N LEU A 24 -14.99 -10.77 2.23
CA LEU A 24 -13.67 -11.19 2.72
C LEU A 24 -12.65 -11.27 1.58
N ARG A 25 -13.05 -11.79 0.41
CA ARG A 25 -12.20 -11.83 -0.78
C ARG A 25 -11.84 -10.43 -1.27
N ALA A 26 -12.81 -9.51 -1.34
CA ALA A 26 -12.57 -8.12 -1.73
C ALA A 26 -11.65 -7.40 -0.73
N GLU A 27 -11.88 -7.57 0.56
CA GLU A 27 -11.06 -6.97 1.62
C GLU A 27 -9.60 -7.47 1.56
N ARG A 28 -9.41 -8.77 1.34
CA ARG A 28 -8.07 -9.35 1.14
C ARG A 28 -7.37 -8.76 -0.08
N ALA A 29 -8.07 -8.56 -1.19
CA ALA A 29 -7.51 -7.96 -2.39
C ALA A 29 -7.07 -6.50 -2.15
N VAL A 30 -7.90 -5.69 -1.48
CA VAL A 30 -7.57 -4.31 -1.10
C VAL A 30 -6.35 -4.28 -0.17
N LYS A 31 -6.34 -5.10 0.88
CA LYS A 31 -5.21 -5.18 1.81
C LYS A 31 -3.93 -5.66 1.12
N ALA A 32 -4.03 -6.64 0.23
CA ALA A 32 -2.88 -7.13 -0.52
C ALA A 32 -2.27 -6.06 -1.42
N GLY A 33 -3.09 -5.19 -2.02
CA GLY A 33 -2.61 -4.02 -2.77
C GLY A 33 -2.01 -2.96 -1.84
N ALA A 34 -2.69 -2.62 -0.73
CA ALA A 34 -2.19 -1.66 0.25
C ALA A 34 -0.84 -2.07 0.86
N SER A 35 -0.62 -3.36 1.11
CA SER A 35 0.65 -3.89 1.65
C SER A 35 1.86 -3.61 0.77
N TRP A 36 1.67 -3.30 -0.52
CA TRP A 36 2.78 -2.84 -1.36
C TRP A 36 3.34 -1.49 -0.94
N PHE A 37 2.52 -0.58 -0.40
CA PHE A 37 3.03 0.65 0.19
C PHE A 37 3.93 0.36 1.40
N LEU A 38 3.52 -0.57 2.27
CA LEU A 38 4.35 -1.01 3.39
C LEU A 38 5.65 -1.64 2.89
N MET A 39 5.57 -2.49 1.87
CA MET A 39 6.74 -3.14 1.28
C MET A 39 7.73 -2.10 0.75
N VAL A 40 7.27 -1.13 -0.04
CA VAL A 40 8.10 -0.01 -0.52
C VAL A 40 8.77 0.73 0.65
N GLY A 41 8.02 1.06 1.71
CA GLY A 41 8.58 1.71 2.90
C GLY A 41 9.66 0.86 3.59
N VAL A 42 9.42 -0.44 3.76
CA VAL A 42 10.38 -1.37 4.37
C VAL A 42 11.64 -1.53 3.52
N LEU A 43 11.52 -1.76 2.20
CA LEU A 43 12.70 -1.84 1.33
C LEU A 43 13.52 -0.55 1.35
N SER A 44 12.86 0.61 1.45
CA SER A 44 13.53 1.91 1.54
C SER A 44 14.34 2.06 2.81
N LEU A 45 13.80 1.59 3.94
CA LEU A 45 14.54 1.55 5.21
C LEU A 45 15.73 0.60 5.15
N VAL A 46 15.54 -0.59 4.56
CA VAL A 46 16.62 -1.57 4.34
C VAL A 46 17.73 -0.94 3.48
N ASN A 47 17.38 -0.23 2.40
CA ASN A 47 18.34 0.47 1.57
C ASN A 47 19.18 1.48 2.36
N SER A 48 18.55 2.30 3.21
CA SER A 48 19.26 3.25 4.08
C SER A 48 20.23 2.56 5.05
N VAL A 49 19.84 1.45 5.67
CA VAL A 49 20.69 0.69 6.58
C VAL A 49 21.88 0.05 5.85
N LEU A 50 21.66 -0.48 4.65
CA LEU A 50 22.74 -1.04 3.81
C LEU A 50 23.71 0.03 3.32
N SER A 51 23.22 1.24 3.03
CA SER A 51 24.08 2.38 2.71
C SER A 51 24.99 2.74 3.88
N MET A 52 24.50 2.58 5.12
CA MET A 52 25.26 2.84 6.35
C MET A 52 26.34 1.81 6.67
N SER A 53 26.12 0.54 6.30
CA SER A 53 27.06 -0.55 6.63
C SER A 53 28.36 -0.50 5.82
N GLY A 54 28.49 0.42 4.85
CA GLY A 54 29.68 0.54 4.01
C GLY A 54 29.89 -0.64 3.06
N ALA A 55 28.91 -1.55 2.95
CA ALA A 55 29.05 -2.81 2.21
C ALA A 55 29.25 -2.64 0.69
N GLY A 56 29.20 -1.43 0.15
CA GLY A 56 29.38 -1.15 -1.28
C GLY A 56 28.25 -1.68 -2.18
N ILE A 57 27.27 -2.40 -1.60
CA ILE A 57 26.12 -2.95 -2.30
C ILE A 57 25.11 -1.83 -2.55
N ARG A 58 24.89 -1.48 -3.82
CA ARG A 58 23.77 -0.64 -4.26
C ARG A 58 22.51 -1.51 -4.29
N PHE A 59 21.63 -1.34 -3.32
CA PHE A 59 20.35 -2.04 -3.32
C PHE A 59 19.40 -1.35 -4.29
N ILE A 60 19.10 -2.01 -5.41
CA ILE A 60 18.37 -1.45 -6.56
C ILE A 60 16.87 -1.28 -6.24
N PHE A 61 16.40 -1.95 -5.20
CA PHE A 61 15.00 -1.97 -4.80
C PHE A 61 14.75 -0.97 -3.65
N GLY A 62 14.20 0.20 -3.98
CA GLY A 62 13.92 1.28 -3.02
C GLY A 62 13.33 2.48 -3.75
N LEU A 63 13.24 3.62 -3.08
CA LEU A 63 12.76 4.87 -3.70
C LEU A 63 13.79 5.48 -4.65
N GLY A 64 13.34 5.97 -5.80
CA GLY A 64 14.17 6.64 -6.80
C GLY A 64 14.82 7.89 -6.25
N ILE A 65 14.08 8.66 -5.45
CA ILE A 65 14.60 9.84 -4.78
C ILE A 65 15.71 9.49 -3.78
N ALA A 66 15.66 8.31 -3.15
CA ALA A 66 16.72 7.86 -2.24
C ALA A 66 18.04 7.67 -2.99
N GLN A 67 18.00 7.10 -4.19
CA GLN A 67 19.20 6.91 -5.02
C GLN A 67 19.79 8.25 -5.48
N PHE A 68 18.94 9.21 -5.82
CA PHE A 68 19.38 10.56 -6.21
C PHE A 68 20.03 11.29 -5.02
N VAL A 69 19.40 11.25 -3.85
CA VAL A 69 19.92 11.87 -2.63
C VAL A 69 21.21 11.20 -2.17
N ASP A 70 21.31 9.87 -2.24
CA ASP A 70 22.56 9.14 -1.93
C ASP A 70 23.71 9.52 -2.86
N ALA A 71 23.42 9.77 -4.15
CA ALA A 71 24.44 10.20 -5.11
C ALA A 71 24.98 11.60 -4.77
N LEU A 72 24.10 12.54 -4.40
CA LEU A 72 24.49 13.87 -3.94
C LEU A 72 25.21 13.82 -2.57
N ALA A 73 24.73 12.99 -1.65
CA ALA A 73 25.30 12.83 -0.33
C ALA A 73 26.77 12.38 -0.37
N ARG A 74 27.12 11.47 -1.28
CA ARG A 74 28.51 11.03 -1.49
C ARG A 74 29.45 12.14 -1.93
N GLN A 75 28.95 13.17 -2.62
CA GLN A 75 29.74 14.33 -3.00
C GLN A 75 29.95 15.31 -1.85
N ALA A 76 29.02 15.35 -0.87
CA ALA A 76 29.04 16.25 0.27
C ALA A 76 29.74 15.71 1.53
N GLY A 77 30.25 14.47 1.49
CA GLY A 77 30.95 13.84 2.62
C GLY A 77 30.01 13.47 3.78
N GLN A 78 30.51 13.53 5.02
CA GLN A 78 29.80 13.04 6.22
C GLN A 78 28.45 13.74 6.48
N SER A 79 28.32 15.02 6.11
CA SER A 79 27.08 15.80 6.27
C SER A 79 25.97 15.36 5.31
N GLY A 80 26.34 14.89 4.12
CA GLY A 80 25.39 14.37 3.12
C GLY A 80 24.72 13.07 3.59
N PHE A 81 25.42 12.27 4.39
CA PHE A 81 24.91 10.99 4.87
C PHE A 81 23.73 11.15 5.84
N ALA A 82 23.83 12.08 6.80
CA ALA A 82 22.75 12.36 7.74
C ALA A 82 21.50 12.88 7.03
N LEU A 83 21.68 13.74 6.01
CA LEU A 83 20.59 14.25 5.19
C LEU A 83 19.88 13.13 4.41
N SER A 84 20.62 12.19 3.83
CA SER A 84 20.04 11.04 3.12
C SER A 84 19.18 10.18 4.03
N LEU A 85 19.67 9.88 5.24
CA LEU A 85 18.93 9.07 6.21
C LEU A 85 17.59 9.72 6.61
N ILE A 86 17.59 11.05 6.82
CA ILE A 86 16.38 11.80 7.16
C ILE A 86 15.39 11.75 6.00
N ILE A 87 15.82 12.06 4.78
CA ILE A 87 14.94 12.09 3.60
C ILE A 87 14.35 10.71 3.33
N ASN A 88 15.16 9.65 3.36
CA ASN A 88 14.70 8.28 3.14
C ASN A 88 13.77 7.81 4.25
N GLY A 89 14.05 8.16 5.51
CA GLY A 89 13.19 7.87 6.66
C GLY A 89 11.83 8.56 6.55
N CYS A 90 11.82 9.84 6.19
CA CYS A 90 10.59 10.59 5.94
C CYS A 90 9.78 9.98 4.81
N ALA A 91 10.42 9.69 3.67
CA ALA A 91 9.74 9.11 2.51
C ALA A 91 9.16 7.72 2.83
N ALA A 92 9.92 6.84 3.49
CA ALA A 92 9.43 5.56 3.98
C ALA A 92 8.22 5.73 4.93
N GLY A 93 8.29 6.71 5.84
CA GLY A 93 7.19 7.08 6.73
C GLY A 93 5.92 7.46 5.98
N VAL A 94 6.02 8.25 4.91
CA VAL A 94 4.88 8.60 4.05
C VAL A 94 4.23 7.35 3.43
N PHE A 95 5.03 6.40 2.95
CA PHE A 95 4.49 5.14 2.42
C PHE A 95 3.83 4.27 3.49
N VAL A 96 4.35 4.25 4.72
CA VAL A 96 3.69 3.59 5.86
C VAL A 96 2.35 4.27 6.19
N LEU A 97 2.27 5.60 6.11
CA LEU A 97 1.01 6.33 6.29
C LEU A 97 -0.01 5.95 5.21
N PHE A 98 0.39 5.91 3.94
CA PHE A 98 -0.49 5.46 2.87
C PHE A 98 -0.95 4.02 3.07
N TRP A 99 -0.08 3.10 3.50
CA TRP A 99 -0.48 1.75 3.86
C TRP A 99 -1.58 1.75 4.93
N ASN A 100 -1.43 2.55 5.99
CA ASN A 100 -2.37 2.60 7.11
C ASN A 100 -3.77 3.08 6.69
N PHE A 101 -3.88 4.05 5.78
CA PHE A 101 -5.17 4.50 5.26
C PHE A 101 -5.71 3.58 4.16
N ALA A 102 -4.85 3.16 3.23
CA ALA A 102 -5.22 2.27 2.12
C ALA A 102 -5.79 0.93 2.62
N ARG A 103 -5.19 0.32 3.66
CA ARG A 103 -5.69 -0.95 4.24
C ARG A 103 -7.08 -0.84 4.88
N LYS A 104 -7.55 0.38 5.16
CA LYS A 104 -8.90 0.68 5.67
C LYS A 104 -9.91 0.91 4.54
N GLY A 105 -9.48 0.85 3.27
CA GLY A 105 -10.33 1.10 2.11
C GLY A 105 -10.45 2.58 1.73
N GLU A 106 -9.58 3.44 2.26
CA GLU A 106 -9.54 4.86 1.91
C GLU A 106 -9.00 5.05 0.49
N HIS A 107 -9.87 5.45 -0.43
CA HIS A 107 -9.53 5.55 -1.85
C HIS A 107 -8.49 6.65 -2.14
N TRP A 108 -8.52 7.75 -1.37
CA TRP A 108 -7.58 8.86 -1.54
C TRP A 108 -6.13 8.42 -1.29
N ALA A 109 -5.90 7.52 -0.33
CA ALA A 109 -4.56 7.05 0.01
C ALA A 109 -3.94 6.25 -1.13
N PHE A 110 -4.73 5.45 -1.85
CA PHE A 110 -4.29 4.79 -3.06
C PHE A 110 -3.98 5.79 -4.18
N LEU A 111 -4.89 6.75 -4.43
CA LEU A 111 -4.72 7.70 -5.53
C LEU A 111 -3.46 8.57 -5.35
N VAL A 112 -3.30 9.16 -4.16
CA VAL A 112 -2.15 10.01 -3.84
C VAL A 112 -0.87 9.17 -3.79
N GLY A 113 -0.92 7.98 -3.18
CA GLY A 113 0.24 7.08 -3.10
C GLY A 113 0.71 6.58 -4.47
N ILE A 114 -0.21 6.23 -5.37
CA ILE A 114 0.10 5.88 -6.77
C ILE A 114 0.75 7.08 -7.47
N GLY A 115 0.19 8.28 -7.33
CA GLY A 115 0.75 9.48 -7.94
C GLY A 115 2.17 9.77 -7.47
N LEU A 116 2.41 9.74 -6.16
CA LEU A 116 3.74 9.96 -5.58
C LEU A 116 4.75 8.91 -6.03
N TYR A 117 4.38 7.63 -6.00
CA TYR A 117 5.27 6.54 -6.37
C TYR A 117 5.52 6.45 -7.89
N ALA A 118 4.55 6.84 -8.71
CA ALA A 118 4.75 6.99 -10.15
C ALA A 118 5.72 8.13 -10.47
N MET A 119 5.62 9.26 -9.77
CA MET A 119 6.58 10.36 -9.92
C MET A 119 7.99 9.94 -9.51
N ASP A 120 8.12 9.16 -8.44
CA ASP A 120 9.39 8.56 -8.02
C ASP A 120 9.97 7.62 -9.07
N ALA A 121 9.14 6.80 -9.71
CA ALA A 121 9.55 5.94 -10.83
C ALA A 121 10.04 6.74 -12.05
N LEU A 122 9.46 7.92 -12.34
CA LEU A 122 9.93 8.78 -13.44
C LEU A 122 11.37 9.28 -13.22
N VAL A 123 11.77 9.53 -11.97
CA VAL A 123 13.16 9.89 -11.64
C VAL A 123 14.11 8.73 -12.01
N MET A 124 13.69 7.48 -11.80
CA MET A 124 14.49 6.30 -12.16
C MET A 124 14.57 6.05 -13.67
N LEU A 125 13.58 6.49 -14.46
CA LEU A 125 13.73 6.41 -15.92
C LEU A 125 14.95 7.20 -16.41
N MET A 126 15.29 8.30 -15.71
CA MET A 126 16.47 9.12 -16.04
C MET A 126 17.80 8.43 -15.69
N SER A 127 17.81 7.48 -14.76
CA SER A 127 19.00 6.71 -14.38
C SER A 127 19.20 5.43 -15.21
N HIS A 128 18.29 5.13 -16.16
CA HIS A 128 18.32 3.95 -17.02
C HIS A 128 18.36 2.60 -16.25
N ASP A 129 17.93 2.58 -15.00
CA ASP A 129 17.86 1.35 -14.19
C ASP A 129 16.58 0.56 -14.52
N ILE A 130 16.67 -0.28 -15.55
CA ILE A 130 15.54 -1.06 -16.07
C ILE A 130 14.94 -1.97 -14.99
N LEU A 131 15.77 -2.54 -14.12
CA LEU A 131 15.31 -3.45 -13.06
C LEU A 131 14.51 -2.69 -12.00
N ALA A 132 15.00 -1.52 -11.58
CA ALA A 132 14.30 -0.66 -10.64
C ALA A 132 12.95 -0.18 -11.22
N VAL A 133 12.94 0.27 -12.48
CA VAL A 133 11.73 0.69 -13.19
C VAL A 133 10.71 -0.46 -13.30
N ALA A 134 11.15 -1.68 -13.64
CA ALA A 134 10.28 -2.85 -13.71
C ALA A 134 9.67 -3.18 -12.33
N PHE A 135 10.45 -3.09 -11.26
CA PHE A 135 9.95 -3.27 -9.89
C PHE A 135 8.91 -2.22 -9.52
N HIS A 136 9.15 -0.94 -9.86
CA HIS A 136 8.19 0.14 -9.64
C HIS A 136 6.89 -0.09 -10.41
N GLY A 137 6.98 -0.45 -11.69
CA GLY A 137 5.83 -0.79 -12.52
C GLY A 137 5.01 -1.95 -11.93
N TYR A 138 5.68 -2.99 -11.44
CA TYR A 138 5.03 -4.12 -10.80
C TYR A 138 4.32 -3.72 -9.49
N ALA A 139 5.00 -2.97 -8.63
CA ALA A 139 4.41 -2.47 -7.38
C ALA A 139 3.21 -1.55 -7.66
N LEU A 140 3.32 -0.61 -8.61
CA LEU A 140 2.22 0.23 -9.07
C LEU A 140 1.02 -0.59 -9.55
N TYR A 141 1.28 -1.60 -10.39
CA TYR A 141 0.23 -2.50 -10.87
C TYR A 141 -0.48 -3.22 -9.72
N ARG A 142 0.26 -3.72 -8.74
CA ARG A 142 -0.31 -4.40 -7.57
C ARG A 142 -1.13 -3.46 -6.68
N ILE A 143 -0.65 -2.23 -6.46
CA ILE A 143 -1.36 -1.18 -5.71
C ILE A 143 -2.66 -0.82 -6.44
N TYR A 144 -2.58 -0.58 -7.76
CA TYR A 144 -3.73 -0.27 -8.62
C TYR A 144 -4.80 -1.36 -8.60
N ARG A 145 -4.42 -2.65 -8.67
CA ARG A 145 -5.38 -3.76 -8.52
C ARG A 145 -6.09 -3.75 -7.17
N GLY A 146 -5.38 -3.40 -6.09
CA GLY A 146 -5.99 -3.24 -4.76
C GLY A 146 -7.04 -2.12 -4.74
N MET A 147 -6.70 -0.96 -5.33
CA MET A 147 -7.61 0.19 -5.43
C MET A 147 -8.91 -0.17 -6.17
N ASN A 148 -8.81 -0.88 -7.30
CA ASN A 148 -9.99 -1.32 -8.06
C ASN A 148 -10.93 -2.24 -7.26
N GLY A 149 -10.41 -2.94 -6.23
CA GLY A 149 -11.19 -3.77 -5.33
C GLY A 149 -12.05 -3.00 -4.32
N ILE A 150 -11.79 -1.71 -4.10
CA ILE A 150 -12.48 -0.89 -3.08
C ILE A 150 -13.98 -0.78 -3.38
N ARG A 151 -14.36 -0.61 -4.65
CA ARG A 151 -15.77 -0.47 -5.02
C ARG A 151 -16.57 -1.71 -4.66
N ALA A 152 -16.06 -2.90 -4.99
CA ALA A 152 -16.68 -4.16 -4.63
C ALA A 152 -16.76 -4.36 -3.12
N LEU A 153 -15.69 -4.02 -2.39
CA LEU A 153 -15.67 -4.07 -0.92
C LEU A 153 -16.78 -3.20 -0.31
N LYS A 154 -16.90 -1.94 -0.74
CA LYS A 154 -17.95 -1.02 -0.25
C LYS A 154 -19.37 -1.51 -0.58
N GLN A 155 -19.56 -2.12 -1.75
CA GLN A 155 -20.85 -2.71 -2.13
C GLN A 155 -21.23 -3.87 -1.21
N PHE A 156 -20.33 -4.84 -0.99
CA PHE A 156 -20.62 -5.96 -0.08
C PHE A 156 -20.78 -5.52 1.38
N GLU A 157 -20.04 -4.50 1.82
CA GLU A 157 -20.25 -3.89 3.14
C GLU A 157 -21.65 -3.30 3.27
N SER A 158 -22.13 -2.56 2.26
CA SER A 158 -23.48 -1.97 2.29
C SER A 158 -24.61 -3.01 2.29
N GLN A 159 -24.43 -4.14 1.60
CA GLN A 159 -25.41 -5.23 1.56
C GLN A 159 -25.48 -6.05 2.85
N LEU A 160 -24.38 -6.09 3.61
CA LEU A 160 -24.31 -6.77 4.90
C LEU A 160 -24.72 -5.85 6.08
N GLN A 161 -24.87 -4.54 5.86
CA GLN A 161 -25.42 -3.64 6.86
C GLN A 161 -26.94 -3.88 6.97
N PRO A 162 -27.48 -4.21 8.16
CA PRO A 162 -28.91 -4.30 8.35
C PRO A 162 -29.56 -2.95 8.07
N ALA A 163 -30.68 -2.94 7.34
CA ALA A 163 -31.47 -1.74 7.12
C ALA A 163 -31.83 -1.10 8.48
N GLY A 164 -31.21 0.04 8.81
CA GLY A 164 -31.39 0.75 10.08
C GLY A 164 -30.21 0.74 11.05
N ALA A 165 -29.06 0.14 10.73
CA ALA A 165 -27.86 0.32 11.53
C ALA A 165 -27.41 1.80 11.51
N PRO A 166 -27.08 2.41 12.66
CA PRO A 166 -26.65 3.80 12.69
C PRO A 166 -25.41 3.99 11.82
N ILE A 167 -25.43 5.04 10.99
CA ILE A 167 -24.30 5.43 10.15
C ILE A 167 -23.14 5.76 11.09
N GLN A 168 -22.19 4.83 11.25
CA GLN A 168 -20.94 5.12 11.93
C GLN A 168 -20.00 5.74 10.90
N PRO A 169 -19.67 7.04 10.98
CA PRO A 169 -18.64 7.62 10.13
C PRO A 169 -17.31 6.90 10.43
N ARG A 170 -16.65 6.41 9.37
CA ARG A 170 -15.28 5.88 9.45
C ARG A 170 -14.27 7.02 9.56
#